data_AF-A0A497JX27-F1
#
_entry.id   AF-A0A497JX27-F1
#
_cell.length_a   1.000
_cell.length_b   1.000
_cell.length_c   1.000
_cell.angle_alpha   90.00
_cell.angle_beta   90.00
_cell.angle_gamma   90.00
#
_symmetry.space_group_name_H-M   'P 1'
#
loop_
_entity.id
_entity.type
_entity.pdbx_description
1 polymer ?
#
loop_
_entity_poly.entity_id
_entity_poly.type
_entity_poly.pdbx_seq_one_letter_code
_entity_poly.pdbx_strand_id
1 'polypeptide(L)'
;MIAMASKSFDELYPVKDEYDRFDARETAFGQALKKTGKMLQFSSLESKAGRILSGKKGFSLLDYAFHDAAGMYETPFGERHTQDRGNYKWQSLGTAKKYPGVGKWETTPEEAAKAVRKACKFYGAGDAGFAPLDRRWVYSHTRYGKPIVFEDVEEGYT
;
A
#
# COMPACT_ATOMS: atom_id res chain seq x y z
N MET A 1 -9.50 -23.55 -31.85
CA MET A 1 -9.13 -22.83 -30.61
C MET A 1 -10.24 -23.07 -29.60
N ILE A 2 -9.97 -23.77 -28.50
CA ILE A 2 -10.95 -23.95 -27.43
C ILE A 2 -10.86 -22.70 -26.54
N ALA A 3 -11.90 -21.88 -26.54
CA ALA A 3 -12.03 -20.81 -25.56
C ALA A 3 -12.24 -21.47 -24.19
N MET A 4 -11.23 -21.43 -23.33
CA MET A 4 -11.41 -21.76 -21.91
C MET A 4 -12.37 -20.73 -21.33
N ALA A 5 -13.53 -21.16 -20.81
CA ALA A 5 -14.43 -20.27 -20.11
C ALA A 5 -13.68 -19.61 -18.95
N SER A 6 -13.61 -18.28 -18.95
CA SER A 6 -13.00 -17.54 -17.85
C SER A 6 -13.86 -17.69 -16.61
N LYS A 7 -13.28 -18.22 -15.52
CA LYS A 7 -13.93 -18.27 -14.21
C LYS A 7 -14.34 -16.85 -13.78
N SER A 8 -15.47 -16.74 -13.09
CA SER A 8 -15.90 -15.51 -12.44
C SER A 8 -14.98 -15.13 -11.29
N PHE A 9 -15.07 -13.88 -10.81
CA PHE A 9 -14.27 -13.42 -9.67
C PHE A 9 -14.54 -14.27 -8.41
N ASP A 10 -15.80 -14.58 -8.12
CA ASP A 10 -16.18 -15.38 -6.93
C ASP A 10 -15.78 -16.85 -7.07
N GLU A 11 -15.67 -17.38 -8.29
CA GLU A 11 -15.12 -18.72 -8.54
C GLU A 11 -13.59 -18.77 -8.36
N LEU A 12 -12.90 -17.66 -8.62
CA LEU A 12 -11.46 -17.53 -8.42
C LEU A 12 -11.10 -17.22 -6.97
N TYR A 13 -11.95 -16.45 -6.28
CA TYR A 13 -11.74 -15.96 -4.93
C TYR A 13 -12.96 -16.24 -4.04
N PRO A 14 -13.27 -17.52 -3.78
CA PRO A 14 -14.43 -17.88 -2.97
C PRO A 14 -14.24 -17.37 -1.53
N VAL A 15 -15.32 -16.83 -0.98
CA VAL A 15 -15.41 -16.42 0.43
C VAL A 15 -16.50 -17.23 1.12
N LYS A 16 -16.37 -17.40 2.44
CA LYS A 16 -17.44 -17.98 3.26
C LYS A 16 -18.53 -16.95 3.50
N ASP A 17 -19.74 -17.43 3.79
CA ASP A 17 -20.88 -16.56 4.09
C ASP A 17 -20.63 -15.71 5.35
N GLU A 18 -19.84 -16.24 6.29
CA GLU A 18 -19.46 -15.55 7.54
C GLU A 18 -18.17 -14.72 7.40
N TYR A 19 -17.71 -14.43 6.18
CA TYR A 19 -16.49 -13.65 5.99
C TYR A 19 -16.70 -12.18 6.39
N ASP A 20 -15.88 -11.74 7.35
CA ASP A 20 -15.71 -10.34 7.70
C ASP A 20 -14.40 -9.77 7.14
N ARG A 21 -14.39 -8.47 6.84
CA ARG A 21 -13.18 -7.75 6.40
C ARG A 21 -12.05 -7.90 7.43
N PHE A 22 -10.89 -8.35 6.97
CA PHE A 22 -9.74 -8.60 7.82
C PHE A 22 -9.27 -7.34 8.57
N ASP A 23 -8.95 -7.46 9.86
CA ASP A 23 -8.39 -6.38 10.66
C ASP A 23 -6.86 -6.32 10.48
N ALA A 24 -6.31 -5.20 9.99
CA ALA A 24 -4.88 -5.09 9.70
C ALA A 24 -3.97 -5.30 10.93
N ARG A 25 -4.51 -5.18 12.16
CA ARG A 25 -3.79 -5.47 13.41
C ARG A 25 -3.57 -6.97 13.63
N GLU A 26 -4.32 -7.81 12.93
CA GLU A 26 -4.20 -9.27 13.00
C GLU A 26 -3.17 -9.82 12.00
N THR A 27 -2.53 -8.97 11.18
CA THR A 27 -1.34 -9.36 10.41
C THR A 27 -0.20 -9.81 11.34
N ALA A 28 0.76 -10.59 10.84
CA ALA A 28 1.94 -10.98 11.61
C ALA A 28 2.69 -9.75 12.20
N PHE A 29 2.74 -8.65 11.46
CA PHE A 29 3.35 -7.39 11.93
C PHE A 29 2.51 -6.68 12.99
N GLY A 30 1.19 -6.66 12.84
CA GLY A 30 0.26 -6.09 13.84
C GLY A 30 0.31 -6.87 15.15
N GLN A 31 0.33 -8.20 15.07
CA GLN A 31 0.49 -9.08 16.23
C GLN A 31 1.86 -8.93 16.90
N ALA A 32 2.93 -8.81 16.13
CA ALA A 32 4.27 -8.55 16.67
C ALA A 32 4.31 -7.21 17.42
N LEU A 33 3.72 -6.16 16.85
CA LEU A 33 3.60 -4.85 17.48
C LEU A 33 2.81 -4.94 18.80
N LYS A 34 1.66 -5.62 18.80
CA LYS A 34 0.82 -5.81 19.99
C LYS A 34 1.54 -6.57 21.11
N LYS A 35 2.29 -7.63 20.76
CA LYS A 35 2.99 -8.49 21.73
C LYS A 35 4.28 -7.88 22.27
N THR A 36 5.01 -7.13 21.43
CA THR A 36 6.40 -6.73 21.76
C THR A 36 6.63 -5.22 21.78
N GLY A 37 5.64 -4.42 21.38
CA GLY A 37 5.80 -2.99 21.14
C GLY A 37 6.68 -2.66 19.92
N LYS A 38 7.17 -3.68 19.19
CA LYS A 38 8.06 -3.54 18.04
C LYS A 38 7.47 -4.25 16.82
N MET A 39 7.48 -3.58 15.68
CA MET A 39 6.92 -4.11 14.43
C MET A 39 7.87 -5.10 13.73
N LEU A 40 9.18 -4.80 13.79
CA LEU A 40 10.24 -5.61 13.21
C LEU A 40 11.41 -5.62 14.21
N GLN A 41 11.69 -6.76 14.83
CA GLN A 41 12.94 -6.90 15.62
C GLN A 41 14.18 -6.87 14.72
N PHE A 42 14.01 -7.22 13.44
CA PHE A 42 15.08 -7.26 12.44
C PHE A 42 15.64 -5.89 12.06
N SER A 43 14.97 -4.78 12.40
CA SER A 43 15.37 -3.43 12.01
C SER A 43 16.05 -2.62 13.12
N SER A 44 16.21 -3.16 14.34
CA SER A 44 16.93 -2.43 15.39
C SER A 44 18.41 -2.26 15.05
N LEU A 45 19.00 -1.13 15.47
CA LEU A 45 20.43 -0.85 15.28
C LEU A 45 21.31 -1.94 15.90
N GLU A 46 20.94 -2.44 17.07
CA GLU A 46 21.62 -3.55 17.75
C GLU A 46 21.58 -4.84 16.93
N SER A 47 20.40 -5.23 16.40
CA SER A 47 20.25 -6.42 15.56
C SER A 47 20.99 -6.29 14.22
N LYS A 48 21.10 -5.07 13.67
CA LYS A 48 21.90 -4.77 12.47
C LYS A 48 23.39 -4.89 12.79
N ALA A 49 23.85 -4.23 13.86
CA ALA A 49 25.25 -4.26 14.30
C ALA A 49 25.72 -5.69 14.58
N GLY A 50 24.94 -6.49 15.32
CA GLY A 50 25.27 -7.89 15.60
C GLY A 50 25.45 -8.72 14.32
N ARG A 51 24.64 -8.47 13.28
CA ARG A 51 24.77 -9.16 11.99
C ARG A 51 25.97 -8.70 11.18
N ILE A 52 26.25 -7.41 11.15
CA ILE A 52 27.46 -6.86 10.51
C ILE A 52 28.70 -7.46 11.16
N LEU A 53 28.78 -7.42 12.49
CA LEU A 53 29.92 -7.94 13.25
C LEU A 53 30.07 -9.45 13.14
N SER A 54 28.99 -10.20 12.92
CA SER A 54 29.06 -11.65 12.68
C SER A 54 29.71 -12.04 11.34
N GLY A 55 29.94 -11.08 10.44
CA GLY A 55 30.51 -11.36 9.10
C GLY A 55 29.59 -12.16 8.17
N LYS A 56 28.29 -12.22 8.48
CA LYS A 56 27.33 -13.01 7.69
C LYS A 56 27.15 -12.41 6.30
N LYS A 57 27.33 -13.24 5.25
CA LYS A 57 27.12 -12.85 3.85
C LYS A 57 25.72 -12.25 3.65
N GLY A 58 25.66 -11.09 2.97
CA GLY A 58 24.41 -10.36 2.71
C GLY A 58 23.97 -9.42 3.84
N PHE A 59 24.78 -9.27 4.90
CA PHE A 59 24.53 -8.36 6.01
C PHE A 59 25.73 -7.47 6.31
N SER A 60 26.57 -7.18 5.31
CA SER A 60 27.66 -6.23 5.47
C SER A 60 27.14 -4.81 5.68
N LEU A 61 28.01 -3.91 6.14
CA LEU A 61 27.70 -2.48 6.21
C LEU A 61 27.23 -1.93 4.85
N LEU A 62 27.88 -2.37 3.77
CA LEU A 62 27.52 -1.94 2.41
C LEU A 62 26.15 -2.48 1.98
N ASP A 63 25.84 -3.75 2.29
CA ASP A 63 24.52 -4.34 1.99
C ASP A 63 23.39 -3.55 2.68
N TYR A 64 23.59 -3.19 3.95
CA TYR A 64 22.65 -2.36 4.68
C TYR A 64 22.55 -0.94 4.14
N ALA A 65 23.67 -0.33 3.71
CA ALA A 65 23.66 0.99 3.10
C ALA A 65 22.85 1.00 1.80
N PHE A 66 23.01 -0.01 0.93
CA PHE A 66 22.21 -0.15 -0.28
C PHE A 66 20.72 -0.36 0.02
N HIS A 67 20.41 -1.25 0.97
CA HIS A 67 19.04 -1.51 1.39
C HIS A 67 18.36 -0.25 1.95
N ASP A 68 19.02 0.45 2.88
CA ASP A 68 18.44 1.61 3.55
C ASP A 68 18.30 2.81 2.58
N ALA A 69 19.26 2.99 1.65
CA ALA A 69 19.16 3.98 0.58
C ALA A 69 17.97 3.71 -0.35
N ALA A 70 17.71 2.44 -0.67
CA ALA A 70 16.56 2.06 -1.49
C ALA A 70 15.21 2.34 -0.79
N GLY A 71 15.16 2.30 0.54
CA GLY A 71 13.92 2.53 1.31
C GLY A 71 13.58 4.00 1.60
N MET A 72 14.42 4.96 1.17
CA MET A 72 14.29 6.38 1.58
C MET A 72 12.95 7.03 1.20
N TYR A 73 12.24 6.53 0.20
CA TYR A 73 10.98 7.11 -0.27
C TYR A 73 9.73 6.52 0.40
N GLU A 74 9.85 5.41 1.14
CA GLU A 74 8.67 4.71 1.68
C GLU A 74 8.11 5.42 2.91
N THR A 75 8.94 5.80 3.88
CA THR A 75 8.45 6.37 5.13
C THR A 75 9.24 7.63 5.49
N PRO A 76 8.59 8.80 5.65
CA PRO A 76 9.27 9.99 6.15
C PRO A 76 9.99 9.71 7.47
N PHE A 77 11.13 10.36 7.70
CA PHE A 77 11.89 10.18 8.92
C PHE A 77 11.01 10.47 10.16
N GLY A 78 10.98 9.51 11.10
CA GLY A 78 10.18 9.61 12.33
C GLY A 78 8.71 9.19 12.19
N GLU A 79 8.22 8.96 10.96
CA GLU A 79 6.89 8.42 10.74
C GLU A 79 6.92 6.89 10.74
N ARG A 80 5.86 6.24 11.23
CA ARG A 80 5.71 4.76 11.20
C ARG A 80 4.34 4.33 10.66
N HIS A 81 3.43 5.29 10.57
CA HIS A 81 2.11 5.18 10.01
C HIS A 81 2.11 5.73 8.60
N THR A 82 1.79 4.89 7.63
CA THR A 82 1.74 5.30 6.23
C THR A 82 0.33 5.63 5.77
N GLN A 83 -0.74 5.06 6.33
CA GLN A 83 -2.10 5.38 5.87
C GLN A 83 -2.45 6.87 6.12
N ASP A 84 -2.75 7.62 5.06
CA ASP A 84 -2.91 9.09 5.04
C ASP A 84 -1.73 9.89 5.66
N ARG A 85 -0.49 9.45 5.47
CA ARG A 85 0.68 10.20 5.94
C ARG A 85 1.82 10.15 4.93
N GLY A 86 2.68 11.17 4.98
CA GLY A 86 3.81 11.28 4.05
C GLY A 86 3.37 11.15 2.60
N ASN A 87 4.00 10.24 1.87
CA ASN A 87 3.74 9.98 0.46
C ASN A 87 2.45 9.19 0.17
N TYR A 88 1.72 8.79 1.21
CA TYR A 88 0.47 8.02 1.12
C TYR A 88 -0.75 8.84 1.59
N LYS A 89 -0.61 10.17 1.63
CA LYS A 89 -1.72 11.09 1.86
C LYS A 89 -2.85 10.85 0.86
N TRP A 90 -4.08 10.81 1.34
CA TRP A 90 -5.28 10.60 0.53
C TRP A 90 -5.65 11.88 -0.23
N GLN A 91 -5.28 13.03 0.34
CA GLN A 91 -5.39 14.34 -0.32
C GLN A 91 -4.07 14.75 -0.95
N SER A 92 -4.16 15.57 -2.00
CA SER A 92 -2.99 16.14 -2.68
C SER A 92 -2.08 16.86 -1.69
N LEU A 93 -0.77 16.63 -1.77
CA LEU A 93 0.26 17.36 -1.01
C LEU A 93 0.39 18.84 -1.42
N GLY A 94 -0.49 19.34 -2.29
CA GLY A 94 -0.53 20.72 -2.74
C GLY A 94 0.38 21.03 -3.93
N THR A 95 1.10 20.05 -4.47
CA THR A 95 1.93 20.21 -5.67
C THR A 95 1.09 20.16 -6.94
N ALA A 96 0.09 19.29 -6.99
CA ALA A 96 -0.88 19.22 -8.08
C ALA A 96 -2.07 20.14 -7.77
N LYS A 97 -1.89 21.45 -8.02
CA LYS A 97 -2.97 22.44 -7.91
C LYS A 97 -3.50 22.78 -9.29
N LYS A 98 -4.83 22.75 -9.43
CA LYS A 98 -5.51 23.33 -10.58
C LYS A 98 -5.62 24.84 -10.37
N TYR A 99 -5.58 25.60 -11.46
CA TYR A 99 -5.94 27.01 -11.40
C TYR A 99 -7.41 27.15 -11.00
N PRO A 100 -7.79 28.13 -10.16
CA PRO A 100 -9.20 28.34 -9.79
C PRO A 100 -10.12 28.45 -11.02
N GLY A 101 -11.25 27.75 -11.01
CA GLY A 101 -12.19 27.71 -12.13
C GLY A 101 -11.89 26.63 -13.19
N VAL A 102 -10.75 25.93 -13.10
CA VAL A 102 -10.48 24.76 -13.94
C VAL A 102 -11.14 23.53 -13.33
N GLY A 103 -12.14 22.98 -14.03
CA GLY A 103 -12.93 21.84 -13.59
C GLY A 103 -12.18 20.49 -13.55
N LYS A 104 -12.95 19.42 -13.34
CA LYS A 104 -12.47 18.05 -13.54
C LYS A 104 -12.26 17.77 -15.02
N TRP A 105 -11.32 16.88 -15.32
CA TRP A 105 -11.19 16.36 -16.67
C TRP A 105 -12.25 15.27 -16.83
N GLU A 106 -13.26 15.52 -17.67
CA GLU A 106 -14.35 14.60 -17.94
C GLU A 106 -14.07 13.85 -19.25
N THR A 107 -14.16 12.52 -19.21
CA THR A 107 -13.93 11.67 -20.38
C THR A 107 -14.60 10.30 -20.19
N THR A 108 -14.51 9.43 -21.19
CA THR A 108 -15.02 8.05 -21.05
C THR A 108 -14.06 7.19 -20.21
N PRO A 109 -14.56 6.12 -19.55
CA PRO A 109 -13.70 5.19 -18.81
C PRO A 109 -12.53 4.62 -19.64
N GLU A 110 -12.73 4.39 -20.94
CA GLU A 110 -11.71 3.84 -21.84
C GLU A 110 -10.55 4.82 -22.05
N GLU A 111 -10.85 6.10 -22.27
CA GLU A 111 -9.84 7.14 -22.44
C GLU A 111 -9.14 7.46 -21.11
N ALA A 112 -9.88 7.51 -20.01
CA ALA A 112 -9.30 7.62 -18.67
C ALA A 112 -8.32 6.46 -18.40
N ALA A 113 -8.71 5.22 -18.71
CA ALA A 113 -7.86 4.05 -18.51
C ALA A 113 -6.59 4.08 -19.38
N LYS A 114 -6.65 4.63 -20.61
CA LYS A 114 -5.45 4.86 -21.45
C LYS A 114 -4.50 5.87 -20.80
N ALA A 115 -5.03 7.01 -20.34
CA ALA A 115 -4.23 8.04 -19.68
C ALA A 115 -3.56 7.49 -18.40
N VAL A 116 -4.32 6.78 -17.56
CA VAL A 116 -3.81 6.17 -16.32
C VAL A 116 -2.75 5.11 -16.62
N ARG A 117 -2.96 4.20 -17.58
CA ARG A 117 -1.93 3.21 -17.97
C ARG A 117 -0.64 3.87 -18.41
N LYS A 118 -0.73 4.94 -19.22
CA LYS A 118 0.44 5.70 -19.65
C LYS A 118 1.18 6.28 -18.45
N ALA A 119 0.45 6.88 -17.50
CA ALA A 119 1.04 7.41 -16.26
C ALA A 119 1.72 6.31 -15.43
N CYS A 120 1.08 5.15 -15.23
CA CYS A 120 1.67 4.02 -14.50
C CYS A 120 3.00 3.58 -15.10
N LYS A 121 3.07 3.40 -16.43
CA LYS A 121 4.32 3.03 -17.11
C LYS A 121 5.38 4.11 -17.01
N PHE A 122 4.99 5.38 -17.16
CA PHE A 122 5.89 6.52 -17.00
C PHE A 122 6.50 6.58 -15.59
N TYR A 123 5.76 6.19 -14.56
CA TYR A 123 6.23 6.10 -13.17
C TYR A 123 6.91 4.77 -12.82
N GLY A 124 7.20 3.91 -13.81
CA GLY A 124 8.01 2.70 -13.62
C GLY A 124 7.24 1.42 -13.30
N ALA A 125 5.90 1.40 -13.40
CA ALA A 125 5.14 0.18 -13.19
C ALA A 125 5.43 -0.88 -14.27
N GLY A 126 5.80 -2.10 -13.84
CA GLY A 126 6.02 -3.23 -14.74
C GLY A 126 4.76 -3.68 -15.48
N ASP A 127 3.59 -3.58 -14.85
CA ASP A 127 2.26 -3.83 -15.44
C ASP A 127 1.18 -2.93 -14.81
N ALA A 128 0.02 -2.79 -15.47
CA ALA A 128 -1.12 -2.01 -14.99
C ALA A 128 -2.46 -2.60 -15.46
N GLY A 129 -3.30 -2.99 -14.50
CA GLY A 129 -4.65 -3.50 -14.72
C GLY A 129 -5.70 -2.74 -13.92
N PHE A 130 -6.97 -3.00 -14.22
CA PHE A 130 -8.11 -2.40 -13.53
C PHE A 130 -9.08 -3.51 -13.10
N ALA A 131 -9.66 -3.35 -11.92
CA ALA A 131 -10.70 -4.22 -11.39
C ALA A 131 -11.72 -3.38 -10.61
N PRO A 132 -13.00 -3.82 -10.54
CA PRO A 132 -13.95 -3.25 -9.61
C PRO A 132 -13.42 -3.34 -8.17
N LEU A 133 -13.70 -2.32 -7.35
CA LEU A 133 -13.38 -2.37 -5.94
C LEU A 133 -14.33 -3.34 -5.22
N ASP A 134 -13.79 -4.47 -4.80
CA ASP A 134 -14.49 -5.39 -3.90
C ASP A 134 -14.10 -5.09 -2.45
N ARG A 135 -15.09 -4.63 -1.68
CA ARG A 135 -14.91 -4.17 -0.29
C ARG A 135 -14.46 -5.30 0.65
N ARG A 136 -14.67 -6.57 0.29
CA ARG A 136 -14.21 -7.73 1.07
C ARG A 136 -12.70 -7.72 1.31
N TRP A 137 -11.92 -7.16 0.37
CA TRP A 137 -10.46 -7.13 0.41
C TRP A 137 -9.87 -5.85 1.01
N VAL A 138 -10.71 -4.91 1.42
CA VAL A 138 -10.28 -3.71 2.16
C VAL A 138 -10.25 -4.05 3.64
N TYR A 139 -9.17 -3.71 4.34
CA TYR A 139 -9.09 -3.95 5.78
C TYR A 139 -10.23 -3.26 6.53
N SER A 140 -10.69 -3.85 7.64
CA SER A 140 -11.72 -3.27 8.51
C SER A 140 -11.18 -2.12 9.36
N HIS A 141 -9.92 -2.22 9.77
CA HIS A 141 -9.19 -1.19 10.51
C HIS A 141 -7.80 -0.95 9.90
N THR A 142 -7.29 0.27 10.08
CA THR A 142 -5.88 0.60 9.88
C THR A 142 -5.01 -0.23 10.81
N ARG A 143 -3.71 -0.28 10.50
CA ARG A 143 -2.74 -1.02 11.32
C ARG A 143 -2.62 -0.51 12.76
N TYR A 144 -3.12 0.69 13.05
CA TYR A 144 -3.15 1.29 14.39
C TYR A 144 -4.57 1.36 14.98
N GLY A 145 -5.54 0.66 14.37
CA GLY A 145 -6.87 0.44 14.93
C GLY A 145 -7.91 1.49 14.60
N LYS A 146 -7.65 2.40 13.65
CA LYS A 146 -8.69 3.32 13.16
C LYS A 146 -9.63 2.58 12.20
N PRO A 147 -10.95 2.63 12.37
CA PRO A 147 -11.89 1.99 11.44
C PRO A 147 -11.78 2.56 10.01
N ILE A 148 -11.94 1.69 9.01
CA ILE A 148 -12.08 2.08 7.59
C ILE A 148 -13.53 1.89 7.19
N VAL A 149 -14.23 3.01 6.95
CA VAL A 149 -15.65 3.06 6.60
C VAL A 149 -15.83 3.48 5.14
N PHE A 150 -17.01 3.18 4.58
CA PHE A 150 -17.40 3.63 3.24
C PHE A 150 -18.59 4.57 3.40
N GLU A 151 -18.41 5.81 2.95
CA GLU A 151 -19.39 6.88 3.06
C GLU A 151 -19.54 7.56 1.69
N ASP A 152 -20.68 8.21 1.49
CA ASP A 152 -20.93 9.01 0.29
C ASP A 152 -20.37 10.42 0.51
N VAL A 153 -19.09 10.58 0.20
CA VAL A 153 -18.31 11.82 0.36
C VAL A 153 -17.48 12.08 -0.89
N GLU A 154 -17.24 13.36 -1.18
CA GLU A 154 -16.50 13.78 -2.38
C GLU A 154 -15.02 13.37 -2.35
N GLU A 155 -14.39 13.42 -1.17
CA GLU A 155 -12.99 13.05 -0.98
C GLU A 155 -12.82 12.20 0.28
N GLY A 156 -11.92 11.22 0.20
CA GLY A 156 -11.50 10.46 1.38
C GLY A 156 -10.77 11.37 2.38
N TYR A 157 -11.07 11.16 3.66
CA TYR A 157 -10.55 11.97 4.75
C TYR A 157 -10.08 11.09 5.92
N THR A 158 -9.30 11.66 6.83
CA THR A 158 -8.92 11.01 8.08
C THR A 158 -9.11 11.89 9.28
#